data_AF-A0A932DGE1-F1
#
_entry.id   AF-A0A932DGE1-F1
#
_cell.length_a   1.000
_cell.length_b   1.000
_cell.length_c   1.000
_cell.angle_alpha   90.00
_cell.angle_beta   90.00
_cell.angle_gamma   90.00
#
_symmetry.space_group_name_H-M   'P 1'
#
loop_
_entity.id
_entity.type
_entity.pdbx_description
1 polymer ?
#
loop_
_entity_poly.entity_id
_entity_poly.type
_entity_poly.pdbx_seq_one_letter_code
_entity_poly.pdbx_strand_id
1 'polypeptide(L)'
;LQTAKDFVRGRTIVVFGCGGDRDRTKRPIMGRLAAELADMAIVTSDNPRTEEPGAIIEEILAGIRDRDGAQIEVEPDRRKAIYKAIGLARPGDMVIIAGKGHEPYQEIKGVKHQFDDGVVAREALRQVRTRVVAREALRQVRTPSPGHRAPS
;
A
#
# COMPACT_ATOMS: atom_id res chain seq x y z
N LEU A 1 6.09 -5.28 -11.50
CA LEU A 1 5.70 -3.88 -11.78
C LEU A 1 5.48 -3.63 -13.27
N GLN A 2 6.44 -3.97 -14.14
CA GLN A 2 6.28 -3.78 -15.59
C GLN A 2 5.01 -4.43 -16.16
N THR A 3 4.76 -5.71 -15.86
CA THR A 3 3.52 -6.41 -16.26
C THR A 3 2.26 -5.71 -15.77
N ALA A 4 2.28 -5.09 -14.59
CA ALA A 4 1.11 -4.38 -14.06
C ALA A 4 0.78 -3.12 -14.87
N LYS A 5 1.80 -2.46 -15.44
CA LYS A 5 1.62 -1.28 -16.29
C LYS A 5 0.80 -1.57 -17.54
N ASP A 6 0.83 -2.80 -18.03
CA ASP A 6 0.07 -3.20 -19.23
C ASP A 6 -1.45 -3.29 -18.95
N PHE A 7 -1.87 -3.37 -17.68
CA PHE A 7 -3.28 -3.52 -17.29
C PHE A 7 -3.84 -2.33 -16.50
N VAL A 8 -2.99 -1.53 -15.88
CA VAL A 8 -3.40 -0.41 -15.03
C VAL A 8 -3.84 0.79 -15.88
N ARG A 9 -4.93 1.44 -15.47
CA ARG A 9 -5.43 2.68 -16.12
C ARG A 9 -5.10 3.94 -15.34
N GLY A 10 -4.90 3.80 -14.03
CA GLY A 10 -4.46 4.84 -13.12
C GLY A 10 -3.02 4.61 -12.65
N ARG A 11 -2.78 4.85 -11.37
CA ARG A 11 -1.46 4.73 -10.74
C ARG A 11 -1.17 3.30 -10.30
N THR A 12 0.10 2.94 -10.33
CA THR A 12 0.67 1.78 -9.67
C THR A 12 1.17 2.17 -8.28
N ILE A 13 0.56 1.58 -7.24
CA ILE A 13 0.94 1.79 -5.84
C ILE A 13 1.54 0.49 -5.33
N VAL A 14 2.83 0.47 -5.00
CA VAL A 14 3.49 -0.73 -4.49
C VAL A 14 3.71 -0.63 -2.98
N VAL A 15 3.37 -1.69 -2.25
CA VAL A 15 3.70 -1.88 -0.83
C VAL A 15 4.70 -3.01 -0.75
N PHE A 16 5.90 -2.75 -0.22
CA PHE A 16 6.92 -3.79 -0.14
C PHE A 16 7.89 -3.56 1.02
N GLY A 17 8.55 -4.64 1.41
CA GLY A 17 9.69 -4.63 2.31
C GLY A 17 10.71 -5.67 1.87
N CYS A 18 11.77 -5.84 2.64
CA CYS A 18 12.75 -6.89 2.45
C CYS A 18 12.85 -7.75 3.71
N GLY A 19 13.19 -9.02 3.55
CA GLY A 19 13.45 -9.90 4.67
C GLY A 19 14.79 -9.59 5.35
N GLY A 20 14.82 -9.68 6.68
CA GLY A 20 16.06 -9.72 7.46
C GLY A 20 16.74 -11.08 7.36
N ASP A 21 18.00 -11.17 7.76
CA ASP A 21 18.88 -12.36 7.70
C ASP A 21 18.96 -12.98 6.30
N ARG A 22 18.89 -12.11 5.28
CA ARG A 22 18.91 -12.47 3.86
C ARG A 22 19.89 -11.55 3.11
N ASP A 23 19.93 -11.73 1.79
CA ASP A 23 20.77 -10.95 0.91
C ASP A 23 20.46 -9.44 0.97
N ARG A 24 21.32 -8.71 1.67
CA ARG A 24 21.25 -7.26 1.86
C ARG A 24 21.52 -6.49 0.57
N THR A 25 22.28 -7.06 -0.37
CA THR A 25 22.67 -6.39 -1.61
C THR A 25 21.46 -6.07 -2.50
N LYS A 26 20.35 -6.80 -2.32
CA LYS A 26 19.10 -6.58 -3.04
C LYS A 26 18.28 -5.42 -2.52
N ARG A 27 18.43 -5.01 -1.25
CA ARG A 27 17.60 -3.96 -0.61
C ARG A 27 17.65 -2.64 -1.37
N PRO A 28 18.83 -2.04 -1.65
CA PRO A 28 18.89 -0.80 -2.42
C PRO A 28 18.47 -1.01 -3.89
N ILE A 29 18.69 -2.19 -4.47
CA ILE A 29 18.22 -2.48 -5.83
C ILE A 29 16.69 -2.48 -5.89
N MET A 30 16.02 -3.08 -4.90
CA MET A 30 14.56 -3.09 -4.80
C MET A 30 13.99 -1.69 -4.56
N GLY A 31 14.64 -0.88 -3.71
CA GLY A 31 14.29 0.53 -3.51
C GLY A 31 14.31 1.31 -4.82
N ARG A 32 15.43 1.26 -5.54
CA ARG A 32 15.58 1.90 -6.85
C ARG A 32 14.50 1.47 -7.83
N LEU A 33 14.29 0.15 -8.00
CA LEU A 33 13.31 -0.37 -8.94
C LEU A 33 11.88 0.02 -8.58
N ALA A 34 11.54 0.09 -7.29
CA ALA A 34 10.23 0.57 -6.85
C ALA A 34 10.06 2.06 -7.21
N ALA A 35 11.09 2.87 -7.01
CA ALA A 35 11.06 4.30 -7.30
C ALA A 35 11.05 4.63 -8.81
N GLU A 36 11.68 3.78 -9.64
CA GLU A 36 11.69 3.92 -11.11
C GLU A 36 10.41 3.38 -11.77
N LEU A 37 9.82 2.32 -11.21
CA LEU A 37 8.75 1.58 -11.89
C LEU A 37 7.36 1.84 -11.34
N ALA A 38 7.19 2.30 -10.10
CA ALA A 38 5.87 2.61 -9.54
C ALA A 38 5.56 4.11 -9.66
N ASP A 39 4.29 4.47 -9.54
CA ASP A 39 3.89 5.87 -9.35
C ASP A 39 3.96 6.26 -7.86
N MET A 40 3.75 5.28 -6.98
CA MET A 40 3.91 5.42 -5.54
C MET A 40 4.50 4.13 -4.94
N ALA A 41 5.47 4.28 -4.04
CA ALA A 41 6.02 3.18 -3.28
C ALA A 41 5.89 3.43 -1.77
N ILE A 42 5.36 2.46 -1.06
CA ILE A 42 5.27 2.44 0.41
C ILE A 42 6.24 1.37 0.91
N VAL A 43 7.34 1.79 1.50
CA VAL A 43 8.35 0.93 2.10
C VAL A 43 7.91 0.57 3.53
N THR A 44 7.86 -0.72 3.83
CA THR A 44 7.36 -1.28 5.09
C THR A 44 8.24 -2.43 5.57
N SER A 45 7.99 -2.91 6.80
CA SER A 45 8.48 -4.21 7.26
C SER A 45 7.86 -5.37 6.46
N ASP A 46 8.67 -6.42 6.24
CA ASP A 46 8.26 -7.74 5.72
C ASP A 46 8.54 -8.76 6.84
N ASN A 47 9.50 -9.66 6.69
CA ASN A 47 9.95 -10.56 7.74
C ASN A 47 11.31 -10.07 8.25
N PRO A 48 11.36 -9.14 9.23
CA PRO A 48 12.61 -8.58 9.74
C PRO A 48 13.48 -9.63 10.45
N ARG A 49 12.91 -10.77 10.89
CA ARG A 49 13.64 -11.84 11.58
C ARG A 49 14.44 -11.26 12.75
N THR A 50 15.75 -11.43 12.80
CA THR A 50 16.56 -10.93 13.90
C THR A 50 17.03 -9.48 13.70
N GLU A 51 16.86 -8.92 12.50
CA GLU A 51 17.24 -7.53 12.21
C GLU A 51 16.17 -6.53 12.67
N GLU A 52 16.60 -5.29 12.95
CA GLU A 52 15.68 -4.20 13.25
C GLU A 52 14.98 -3.72 11.97
N PRO A 53 13.64 -3.63 11.92
CA PRO A 53 12.90 -3.25 10.72
C PRO A 53 13.33 -1.91 10.12
N GLY A 54 13.67 -0.94 10.98
CA GLY A 54 14.13 0.38 10.55
C GLY A 54 15.42 0.33 9.73
N ALA A 55 16.39 -0.50 10.13
CA ALA A 55 17.66 -0.65 9.42
C ALA A 55 17.45 -1.25 8.02
N ILE A 56 16.56 -2.23 7.89
CA ILE A 56 16.21 -2.81 6.58
C ILE A 56 15.56 -1.73 5.69
N ILE A 57 14.64 -0.94 6.25
CA ILE A 57 13.98 0.15 5.53
C ILE A 57 15.00 1.18 5.05
N GLU A 58 15.92 1.60 5.91
CA GLU A 58 17.00 2.53 5.55
C GLU A 58 17.86 2.01 4.39
N GLU A 59 18.21 0.71 4.39
CA GLU A 59 18.95 0.09 3.29
C GLU A 59 18.16 0.03 1.97
N ILE A 60 16.84 -0.13 2.04
CA ILE A 60 15.98 -0.02 0.86
C ILE A 60 16.01 1.42 0.33
N LEU A 61 15.81 2.39 1.23
CA LEU A 61 15.76 3.82 0.90
C LEU A 61 17.09 4.34 0.33
N ALA A 62 18.23 3.79 0.75
CA ALA A 62 19.54 4.14 0.22
C ALA A 62 19.70 3.86 -1.29
N GLY A 63 18.82 3.04 -1.88
CA GLY A 63 18.76 2.82 -3.31
C GLY A 63 17.98 3.86 -4.11
N ILE A 64 17.16 4.66 -3.42
CA ILE A 64 16.27 5.65 -4.02
C ILE A 64 17.02 6.97 -4.18
N ARG A 65 16.91 7.60 -5.35
CA ARG A 65 17.54 8.87 -5.69
C ARG A 65 16.49 9.99 -5.74
N ASP A 66 16.90 11.22 -5.47
CA ASP A 66 16.00 12.39 -5.44
C ASP A 66 15.28 12.68 -6.78
N ARG A 67 15.71 12.06 -7.88
CA ARG A 67 15.12 12.25 -9.22
C ARG A 67 14.19 11.10 -9.63
N ASP A 68 13.98 10.13 -8.76
CA ASP A 68 13.14 8.98 -9.06
C ASP A 68 11.66 9.43 -9.02
N GLY A 69 10.89 9.03 -10.04
CA GLY A 69 9.59 9.63 -10.36
C GLY A 69 8.42 9.22 -9.44
N ALA A 70 8.62 8.25 -8.56
CA ALA A 70 7.58 7.78 -7.65
C ALA A 70 7.45 8.65 -6.39
N GLN A 71 6.22 8.80 -5.89
CA GLN A 71 6.00 9.27 -4.52
C GLN A 71 6.43 8.18 -3.53
N ILE A 72 7.36 8.48 -2.62
CA ILE A 72 7.86 7.52 -1.62
C ILE A 72 7.23 7.82 -0.25
N GLU A 73 6.70 6.78 0.39
CA GLU A 73 6.30 6.82 1.78
C GLU A 73 6.90 5.67 2.59
N VAL A 74 7.07 5.89 3.89
CA VAL A 74 7.55 4.88 4.83
C VAL A 74 6.47 4.64 5.87
N GLU A 75 6.13 3.38 6.09
CA GLU A 75 5.23 2.93 7.15
C GLU A 75 5.72 1.56 7.64
N PRO A 76 6.47 1.50 8.76
CA PRO A 76 7.08 0.25 9.21
C PRO A 76 6.06 -0.85 9.58
N ASP A 77 4.85 -0.48 9.98
CA ASP A 77 3.79 -1.44 10.26
C ASP A 77 3.13 -1.90 8.95
N ARG A 78 3.36 -3.17 8.59
CA ARG A 78 2.87 -3.74 7.33
C ARG A 78 1.35 -3.67 7.19
N ARG A 79 0.60 -3.81 8.28
CA ARG A 79 -0.87 -3.68 8.24
C ARG A 79 -1.22 -2.23 7.93
N LYS A 80 -0.65 -1.25 8.63
CA LYS A 80 -0.90 0.17 8.35
C LYS A 80 -0.49 0.55 6.93
N ALA A 81 0.62 0.03 6.43
CA ALA A 81 1.08 0.28 5.06
C ALA A 81 0.05 -0.20 4.02
N ILE A 82 -0.46 -1.43 4.17
CA ILE A 82 -1.51 -1.98 3.29
C ILE A 82 -2.80 -1.15 3.38
N TYR A 83 -3.23 -0.81 4.60
CA TYR A 83 -4.42 0.03 4.81
C TYR A 83 -4.28 1.41 4.17
N LYS A 84 -3.10 2.02 4.30
CA LYS A 84 -2.78 3.31 3.70
C LYS A 84 -2.82 3.22 2.18
N ALA A 85 -2.15 2.24 1.57
CA ALA A 85 -2.13 2.05 0.12
C ALA A 85 -3.54 1.94 -0.46
N ILE A 86 -4.38 1.09 0.15
CA ILE A 86 -5.76 0.87 -0.28
C ILE A 86 -6.63 2.10 -0.02
N GLY A 87 -6.39 2.84 1.06
CA GLY A 87 -7.09 4.09 1.36
C GLY A 87 -6.74 5.25 0.42
N LEU A 88 -5.53 5.26 -0.14
CA LEU A 88 -5.06 6.27 -1.10
C LEU A 88 -5.43 5.94 -2.56
N ALA A 89 -5.74 4.67 -2.84
CA ALA A 89 -6.09 4.20 -4.17
C ALA A 89 -7.39 4.85 -4.67
N ARG A 90 -7.38 5.24 -5.94
CA ARG A 90 -8.52 5.79 -6.67
C ARG A 90 -9.03 4.78 -7.70
N PRO A 91 -10.26 4.96 -8.24
CA PRO A 91 -10.73 4.14 -9.35
C PRO A 91 -9.71 4.13 -10.50
N GLY A 92 -9.34 2.94 -10.96
CA GLY A 92 -8.33 2.73 -12.01
C GLY A 92 -6.90 2.51 -11.49
N ASP A 93 -6.61 2.85 -10.23
CA ASP A 93 -5.32 2.53 -9.60
C ASP A 93 -5.20 1.02 -9.32
N MET A 94 -3.96 0.53 -9.31
CA MET A 94 -3.62 -0.83 -8.90
C MET A 94 -2.69 -0.80 -7.68
N VAL A 95 -3.12 -1.47 -6.60
CA VAL A 95 -2.30 -1.68 -5.41
C VAL A 95 -1.63 -3.06 -5.51
N ILE A 96 -0.30 -3.08 -5.42
CA ILE A 96 0.53 -4.29 -5.50
C ILE A 96 1.20 -4.48 -4.14
N ILE A 97 0.87 -5.57 -3.46
CA ILE A 97 1.51 -5.94 -2.19
C ILE A 97 2.53 -7.04 -2.52
N ALA A 98 3.82 -6.76 -2.32
CA ALA A 98 4.92 -7.65 -2.69
C ALA A 98 5.78 -8.03 -1.47
N GLY A 99 6.57 -9.11 -1.64
CA GLY A 99 7.50 -9.62 -0.61
C GLY A 99 7.12 -11.03 -0.14
N LYS A 100 6.16 -11.12 0.79
CA LYS A 100 5.79 -12.35 1.51
C LYS A 100 5.21 -13.49 0.67
N GLY A 101 4.64 -13.20 -0.50
CA GLY A 101 3.87 -14.21 -1.24
C GLY A 101 2.67 -14.72 -0.42
N HIS A 102 2.53 -16.04 -0.30
CA HIS A 102 1.44 -16.69 0.45
C HIS A 102 1.79 -17.01 1.91
N GLU A 103 2.84 -16.41 2.47
CA GLU A 103 3.23 -16.64 3.87
C GLU A 103 2.22 -16.01 4.87
N PRO A 104 1.54 -16.81 5.71
CA PRO A 104 0.49 -16.33 6.60
C PRO A 104 1.03 -15.83 7.96
N TYR A 105 2.30 -15.44 8.03
CA TYR A 105 2.93 -14.95 9.26
C TYR A 105 3.96 -13.86 9.00
N GLN A 106 4.20 -12.99 9.97
CA GLN A 106 5.30 -12.04 9.99
C GLN A 106 6.31 -12.46 11.06
N GLU A 107 7.56 -12.68 10.69
CA GLU A 107 8.61 -13.11 11.62
C GLU A 107 9.37 -11.92 12.20
N ILE A 108 9.28 -11.72 13.52
CA ILE A 108 9.89 -10.62 14.27
C ILE A 108 10.64 -11.20 15.47
N LYS A 109 11.94 -10.95 15.57
CA LYS A 109 12.84 -11.45 16.62
C LYS A 109 12.71 -12.96 16.85
N GLY A 110 12.62 -13.71 15.75
CA GLY A 110 12.47 -15.17 15.76
C GLY A 110 11.04 -15.68 16.07
N VAL A 111 10.09 -14.79 16.32
CA VAL A 111 8.69 -15.15 16.61
C VAL A 111 7.82 -14.94 15.37
N LYS A 112 7.05 -15.96 14.99
CA LYS A 112 6.10 -15.89 13.87
C LYS A 112 4.75 -15.41 14.37
N HIS A 113 4.40 -14.16 14.06
CA HIS A 113 3.10 -13.58 14.35
C HIS A 113 2.13 -13.85 13.20
N GLN A 114 0.90 -14.26 13.48
CA GLN A 114 -0.09 -14.49 12.43
C GLN A 114 -0.36 -13.20 11.63
N PHE A 115 -0.12 -13.26 10.32
CA PHE A 115 -0.26 -12.11 9.43
C PHE A 115 -0.36 -12.54 7.97
N ASP A 116 -1.49 -12.28 7.34
CA ASP A 116 -1.74 -12.58 5.92
C ASP A 116 -2.09 -11.29 5.17
N ASP A 117 -1.29 -10.95 4.14
CA ASP A 117 -1.45 -9.75 3.33
C ASP A 117 -2.85 -9.69 2.66
N GLY A 118 -3.36 -10.82 2.18
CA GLY A 118 -4.64 -10.93 1.51
C GLY A 118 -5.84 -10.81 2.46
N VAL A 119 -5.73 -11.28 3.70
CA VAL A 119 -6.72 -11.01 4.76
C VAL A 119 -6.76 -9.52 5.06
N VAL A 120 -5.61 -8.91 5.33
CA VAL A 120 -5.47 -7.48 5.66
C VAL A 120 -6.00 -6.61 4.52
N ALA A 121 -5.66 -6.93 3.28
CA ALA A 121 -6.14 -6.20 2.11
C ALA A 121 -7.67 -6.27 1.96
N ARG A 122 -8.27 -7.46 2.18
CA ARG A 122 -9.73 -7.62 2.16
C ARG A 122 -10.42 -6.82 3.26
N GLU A 123 -9.82 -6.74 4.45
CA GLU A 123 -10.35 -5.91 5.55
C GLU A 123 -10.31 -4.41 5.17
N ALA A 124 -9.17 -3.93 4.66
CA ALA A 124 -9.01 -2.54 4.23
C ALA A 124 -10.00 -2.17 3.10
N LEU A 125 -10.19 -3.06 2.12
CA LEU A 125 -11.16 -2.86 1.03
C LEU A 125 -12.60 -2.75 1.55
N ARG A 126 -12.99 -3.57 2.55
CA ARG A 126 -14.31 -3.46 3.19
C ARG A 126 -14.49 -2.09 3.83
N GLN A 127 -13.49 -1.59 4.55
CA GLN A 127 -13.57 -0.28 5.19
C GLN A 127 -13.70 0.86 4.17
N VAL A 128 -12.94 0.82 3.07
CA VAL A 128 -13.07 1.82 1.99
C VAL A 128 -14.47 1.78 1.38
N ARG A 129 -15.00 0.59 1.08
CA ARG A 129 -16.37 0.43 0.58
C ARG A 129 -17.41 1.04 1.52
N THR A 130 -17.33 0.75 2.82
CA THR A 130 -18.24 1.33 3.82
C THR A 130 -18.17 2.86 3.83
N ARG A 131 -16.96 3.44 3.76
CA ARG A 131 -16.78 4.90 3.73
C ARG A 131 -17.36 5.54 2.47
N VAL A 132 -17.23 4.90 1.31
CA VAL A 132 -17.79 5.40 0.04
C VAL A 132 -19.33 5.39 0.11
N VAL A 133 -19.93 4.27 0.51
CA VAL A 133 -21.39 4.15 0.67
C VAL A 133 -21.92 5.17 1.68
N ALA A 134 -21.26 5.34 2.83
CA ALA A 134 -21.66 6.33 3.82
C ALA A 134 -21.58 7.77 3.28
N ARG A 135 -20.53 8.09 2.49
CA ARG A 135 -20.39 9.41 1.86
C ARG A 135 -21.47 9.67 0.81
N GLU A 136 -21.86 8.66 0.04
CA GLU A 136 -22.94 8.77 -0.96
C GLU A 136 -24.29 8.96 -0.28
N ALA A 137 -24.60 8.20 0.77
CA ALA A 137 -25.82 8.37 1.55
C ALA A 137 -25.92 9.78 2.15
N LEU A 138 -24.83 10.29 2.74
CA LEU A 138 -24.77 11.65 3.29
C LEU A 138 -24.94 12.74 2.22
N ARG A 139 -24.57 12.49 0.96
CA ARG A 139 -24.80 13.42 -0.15
C ARG A 139 -26.27 13.43 -0.57
N GLN A 140 -26.94 12.28 -0.61
CA GLN A 140 -28.36 12.17 -0.97
C GLN A 140 -29.30 12.81 0.07
N VAL A 141 -28.92 12.83 1.35
CA VAL A 141 -29.69 13.51 2.40
C VAL A 141 -29.57 15.05 2.30
N ARG A 142 -28.54 15.57 1.62
CA ARG A 142 -28.27 17.02 1.51
C ARG A 142 -28.77 17.67 0.22
N THR A 143 -29.32 16.93 -0.73
CA THR A 143 -29.97 17.52 -1.90
C THR A 143 -31.36 18.05 -1.51
N PRO A 144 -31.63 19.36 -1.59
CA PRO A 144 -32.96 19.89 -1.31
C PRO A 144 -33.95 19.35 -2.35
N SER A 145 -35.16 18.96 -1.90
CA SER A 145 -36.27 18.62 -2.78
C SER A 145 -36.49 19.73 -3.81
N PRO A 146 -36.73 19.43 -5.10
CA PRO A 146 -37.15 20.45 -6.04
C PRO A 146 -38.42 21.08 -5.51
N GLY A 147 -38.35 22.36 -5.14
CA GLY A 147 -39.44 23.09 -4.52
C GLY A 147 -40.71 23.01 -5.37
N HIS A 148 -41.82 22.78 -4.68
CA HIS A 148 -43.17 23.11 -5.14
C HIS A 148 -43.13 24.42 -5.94
N ARG A 149 -43.48 24.38 -7.22
CA ARG A 149 -43.98 25.58 -7.89
C ARG A 149 -45.32 25.90 -7.24
N ALA A 150 -45.39 27.01 -6.51
CA ALA A 150 -46.65 27.59 -6.09
C ALA A 150 -47.43 28.01 -7.35
N PRO A 151 -48.73 27.72 -7.46
CA PRO A 151 -49.52 28.14 -8.61
C PRO A 151 -49.87 29.64 -8.50
N SER A 152 -49.69 30.34 -9.61
CA SER A 152 -50.37 31.61 -9.91
C SER A 152 -50.64 31.64 -11.40
#